data_AF-F5P3U9-F1
#
_entry.id   AF-F5P3U9-F1
#
_cell.length_a   1.000
_cell.length_b   1.000
_cell.length_c   1.000
_cell.angle_alpha   90.00
_cell.angle_beta   90.00
_cell.angle_gamma   90.00
#
_symmetry.space_group_name_H-M   'P 1'
#
loop_
_entity.id
_entity.type
_entity.pdbx_description
1 polymer ?
#
loop_
_entity_poly.entity_id
_entity_poly.type
_entity_poly.pdbx_seq_one_letter_code
_entity_poly.pdbx_strand_id
1 'polypeptide(L)' 'MITLPTGTKIWIIAGITDMRCGFNGLASKVQNTLKDDPFSGHIFVFRGRSAKW' A
#
# COMPACT_ATOMS: atom_id res chain seq x y z
N MET A 1 19.59 4.14 2.00
CA MET A 1 18.96 3.61 0.75
C MET A 1 18.37 2.25 1.10
N ILE A 2 17.11 1.98 0.75
CA ILE A 2 16.52 0.66 1.02
C ILE A 2 16.89 -0.27 -0.13
N THR A 3 17.50 -1.42 0.18
CA THR A 3 17.83 -2.43 -0.83
C THR A 3 16.64 -3.35 -0.99
N LEU A 4 16.16 -3.55 -2.21
CA LEU A 4 15.04 -4.44 -2.51
C LEU A 4 15.55 -5.76 -3.10
N PRO A 5 15.07 -6.91 -2.60
CA PRO A 5 15.32 -8.20 -3.24
C PRO A 5 14.86 -8.21 -4.70
N THR A 6 15.54 -8.98 -5.54
CA THR A 6 15.10 -9.27 -6.91
C THR A 6 13.73 -9.94 -6.89
N GLY A 7 12.81 -9.49 -7.75
CA GLY A 7 11.44 -9.98 -7.81
C GLY A 7 10.45 -9.26 -6.89
N THR A 8 10.88 -8.24 -6.13
CA THR A 8 9.97 -7.37 -5.38
C THR A 8 8.98 -6.69 -6.33
N LYS A 9 7.69 -6.90 -6.13
CA LYS A 9 6.63 -6.21 -6.86
C LYS A 9 6.31 -4.87 -6.19
N ILE A 10 5.99 -3.88 -7.01
CA ILE A 10 5.51 -2.57 -6.56
C ILE A 10 4.06 -2.42 -7.01
N TRP A 11 3.16 -2.35 -6.05
CA TRP A 11 1.73 -2.15 -6.27
C TRP A 11 1.39 -0.67 -6.11
N ILE A 12 0.80 -0.07 -7.13
CA ILE A 12 0.27 1.29 -7.06
C ILE A 12 -1.24 1.19 -6.95
N ILE A 13 -1.79 1.55 -5.78
CA ILE A 13 -3.23 1.47 -5.55
C ILE A 13 -3.90 2.65 -6.25
N ALA A 14 -4.75 2.36 -7.24
CA ALA A 14 -5.52 3.36 -7.96
C ALA A 14 -6.61 3.97 -7.05
N GLY A 15 -6.63 5.30 -6.96
CA GLY A 15 -7.68 6.04 -6.25
C GLY A 15 -7.20 6.87 -5.05
N ILE A 16 -8.15 7.28 -4.20
CA ILE A 16 -7.86 7.93 -2.92
C ILE A 16 -8.03 6.89 -1.82
N THR A 17 -6.95 6.65 -1.08
CA THR A 17 -6.97 5.84 0.13
C THR A 17 -7.10 6.75 1.34
N ASP A 18 -8.00 6.42 2.26
CA ASP A 18 -8.00 7.05 3.56
C ASP A 18 -6.75 6.61 4.33
N MET A 19 -5.80 7.53 4.49
CA MET A 19 -4.54 7.26 5.19
C MET A 19 -4.69 7.32 6.71
N ARG A 20 -5.87 7.69 7.24
CA ARG A 20 -6.14 7.78 8.68
C ARG A 20 -6.37 6.43 9.35
N CYS A 21 -6.61 5.37 8.56
CA CYS A 21 -6.85 4.02 9.10
C CYS A 21 -5.57 3.32 9.63
N GLY A 22 -4.40 3.96 9.51
CA GLY A 22 -3.13 3.42 9.96
C GLY A 22 -2.71 2.14 9.22
N PHE A 23 -1.63 1.51 9.69
CA PHE A 23 -1.02 0.36 9.02
C PHE A 23 -1.97 -0.85 8.93
N ASN A 24 -2.66 -1.20 10.02
CA ASN A 24 -3.58 -2.34 10.04
C ASN A 24 -4.73 -2.16 9.04
N GLY A 25 -5.28 -0.94 8.93
CA GLY A 25 -6.33 -0.66 7.96
C GLY A 25 -5.83 -0.72 6.51
N LEU A 26 -4.60 -0.27 6.25
CA LEU A 26 -3.98 -0.39 4.93
C LEU A 26 -3.67 -1.85 4.57
N ALA A 27 -3.14 -2.64 5.50
CA ALA A 27 -2.89 -4.07 5.33
C ALA A 27 -4.20 -4.83 5.03
N SER A 28 -5.28 -4.48 5.72
CA SER A 28 -6.61 -5.03 5.45
C SER A 28 -7.09 -4.72 4.02
N LYS A 29 -6.76 -3.54 3.47
CA LYS A 29 -7.09 -3.22 2.06
C LYS A 29 -6.29 -4.07 1.07
N VAL A 30 -5.01 -4.33 1.34
CA VAL A 30 -4.20 -5.25 0.52
C VAL A 30 -4.85 -6.64 0.51
N GLN A 31 -5.16 -7.17 1.69
CA GLN A 31 -5.75 -8.50 1.83
C GLN A 31 -7.14 -8.60 1.21
N ASN A 32 -8.03 -7.64 1.47
CA ASN A 32 -9.44 -7.76 1.10
C ASN A 32 -9.76 -7.19 -0.28
N THR A 33 -9.07 -6.14 -0.71
CA THR A 33 -9.32 -5.47 -2.00
C THR A 33 -8.39 -6.00 -3.08
N LEU A 34 -7.08 -6.04 -2.82
CA LEU A 34 -6.12 -6.55 -3.80
C LEU A 34 -6.05 -8.08 -3.82
N LYS A 35 -6.54 -8.75 -2.77
CA LYS A 35 -6.44 -10.21 -2.58
C LYS A 35 -4.99 -10.70 -2.62
N ASP A 36 -4.08 -9.89 -2.05
CA ASP A 36 -2.66 -10.19 -1.94
C ASP A 36 -2.23 -10.22 -0.47
N ASP A 37 -1.03 -10.75 -0.19
CA ASP A 37 -0.48 -10.78 1.17
C ASP A 37 0.22 -9.45 1.53
N PRO A 38 -0.27 -8.69 2.53
CA PRO A 38 0.38 -7.45 2.98
C PRO A 38 1.78 -7.65 3.55
N PHE A 39 2.18 -8.87 3.91
CA PHE A 39 3.49 -9.20 4.50
C PHE A 39 4.45 -9.91 3.53
N SER A 40 4.09 -9.98 2.24
CA SER A 40 4.85 -10.66 1.17
C SER A 40 6.24 -10.08 0.89
N GLY A 41 6.64 -8.99 1.54
CA GLY A 41 7.86 -8.24 1.22
C GLY A 41 7.72 -7.39 -0.05
N HIS A 42 6.52 -7.30 -0.63
CA HIS A 42 6.21 -6.38 -1.72
C HIS A 42 5.93 -4.96 -1.21
N ILE A 43 6.04 -3.98 -2.10
CA ILE A 43 5.79 -2.57 -1.78
C ILE A 43 4.37 -2.22 -2.22
N PHE A 44 3.59 -1.67 -1.30
CA PHE A 44 2.24 -1.15 -1.58
C PHE A 44 2.23 0.37 -1.42
N VAL A 45 1.99 1.08 -2.53
CA VAL A 45 1.98 2.54 -2.60
C VAL A 45 0.54 3.05 -2.59
N PHE A 46 0.17 3.72 -1.50
CA PHE A 46 -1.16 4.32 -1.33
C PHE A 46 -1.11 5.83 -1.55
N ARG A 47 -2.14 6.36 -2.20
CA ARG A 47 -2.32 7.80 -2.37
C ARG A 47 -3.40 8.32 -1.43
N GLY A 48 -3.01 9.18 -0.48
CA GLY A 48 -3.95 9.93 0.35
C GLY A 48 -4.65 11.07 -0.40
N ARG A 49 -5.70 11.65 0.21
CA ARG A 49 -6.27 12.91 -0.25
C ARG A 49 -5.33 14.05 0.11
N SER A 50 -4.80 14.75 -0.89
CA SER A 50 -4.07 16.01 -0.65
C SER A 50 -5.06 17.04 -0.09
N ALA A 51 -4.74 17.58 1.08
CA ALA A 51 -5.33 18.85 1.50
C ALA A 51 -4.79 19.90 0.54
N LYS A 52 -5.68 20.58 -0.19
CA LYS A 52 -5.29 21.73 -1.01
C LYS A 52 -4.72 22.80 -0.06
N TRP A 53 -3.62 23.41 -0.50
CA TRP A 53 -2.91 24.50 0.17
C TRP A 53 -3.79 25.73 0.32
#